data_AF-A0A3C1G809-F1
#
_entry.id   AF-A0A3C1G809-F1
#
_cell.length_a   1.000
_cell.length_b   1.000
_cell.length_c   1.000
_cell.angle_alpha   90.00
_cell.angle_beta   90.00
_cell.angle_gamma   90.00
#
_symmetry.space_group_name_H-M   'P 1'
#
loop_
_entity.id
_entity.type
_entity.pdbx_description
1 polymer ?
#
loop_
_entity_poly.entity_id
_entity_poly.type
_entity_poly.pdbx_seq_one_letter_code
_entity_poly.pdbx_strand_id
1 'polypeptide(L)'
;MNTTRATPIYYRVTGLWGALEGSLLLWEWLLVILAALVAWQYRTRQRELLPWVLFVFSAVSVFFLGVMSFASNPFEALSPVPADGRGLNPLLEDANMLTHPPLLYTGFVALTVPYAFAIAALVTGKL
;
A
#
# COMPACT_ATOMS: atom_id res chain seq x y z
N MET A 1 6.29 1.28 16.73
CA MET A 1 7.28 0.18 16.89
C MET A 1 6.79 -0.80 17.96
N ASN A 2 6.03 -1.82 17.53
CA ASN A 2 5.33 -2.79 18.36
C ASN A 2 6.11 -4.12 18.46
N THR A 3 7.40 -4.05 18.82
CA THR A 3 8.32 -5.21 18.74
C THR A 3 9.17 -5.37 19.99
N THR A 4 9.09 -6.52 20.65
CA THR A 4 9.89 -6.89 21.83
C THR A 4 10.90 -7.97 21.44
N ARG A 5 12.04 -8.09 22.14
CA ARG A 5 13.06 -9.12 21.82
C ARG A 5 12.55 -10.57 21.80
N ALA A 6 11.44 -10.85 22.49
CA ALA A 6 10.80 -12.17 22.60
C ALA A 6 9.81 -12.52 21.47
N THR A 7 9.41 -11.59 20.59
CA THR A 7 8.40 -11.87 19.56
C THR A 7 9.01 -12.61 18.36
N PRO A 8 8.46 -13.77 17.93
CA PRO A 8 8.92 -14.51 16.75
C PRO A 8 8.94 -13.63 15.51
N ILE A 9 9.91 -13.82 14.61
CA ILE A 9 10.17 -12.96 13.44
C ILE A 9 8.93 -12.78 12.56
N TYR A 10 8.09 -13.81 12.44
CA TYR A 10 6.85 -13.79 11.68
C TYR A 10 5.83 -12.76 12.21
N TYR A 11 5.73 -12.61 13.53
CA TYR A 11 4.87 -11.61 14.17
C TYR A 11 5.45 -10.20 14.14
N ARG A 12 6.76 -10.04 13.91
CA ARG A 12 7.36 -8.71 13.66
C ARG A 12 6.91 -8.13 12.32
N VAL A 13 6.65 -9.00 11.34
CA VAL A 13 6.17 -8.61 10.01
C VAL A 13 4.68 -8.25 10.04
N THR A 14 3.86 -8.87 10.90
CA THR A 14 2.45 -8.44 11.04
C THR A 14 2.30 -7.07 11.68
N GLY A 15 3.27 -6.65 12.51
CA GLY A 15 3.35 -5.29 13.02
C GLY A 15 3.47 -4.22 11.93
N LEU A 16 3.98 -4.55 10.74
CA LEU A 16 4.06 -3.63 9.59
C LEU A 16 2.70 -3.33 8.98
N TRP A 17 1.70 -4.20 9.13
CA TRP A 17 0.38 -4.01 8.50
C TRP A 17 -0.75 -3.92 9.54
N GLY A 18 -0.48 -4.29 10.79
CA GLY A 18 -1.45 -4.30 11.88
C GLY A 18 -1.79 -2.91 12.45
N ALA A 19 -0.95 -1.91 12.18
CA ALA A 19 -1.27 -0.50 12.41
C ALA A 19 -1.84 0.13 11.15
N LEU A 20 -2.75 1.11 11.30
CA LEU A 20 -3.34 1.86 10.19
C LEU A 20 -2.26 2.47 9.27
N GLU A 21 -1.27 3.12 9.88
CA GLU A 21 -0.12 3.73 9.20
C GLU A 21 0.66 2.71 8.34
N GLY A 22 0.85 1.51 8.88
CA GLY A 22 1.56 0.43 8.21
C GLY A 22 0.77 -0.20 7.06
N SER A 23 -0.54 -0.33 7.21
CA SER A 23 -1.46 -0.74 6.15
C SER A 23 -1.44 0.25 4.96
N LEU A 24 -1.41 1.56 5.24
CA LEU A 24 -1.29 2.59 4.20
C LEU A 24 0.04 2.52 3.46
N LEU A 25 1.13 2.23 4.16
CA LEU A 25 2.44 1.99 3.53
C LEU A 25 2.44 0.76 2.62
N LEU A 26 1.85 -0.36 3.06
CA LEU A 26 1.69 -1.55 2.20
C LEU A 26 0.94 -1.19 0.92
N TRP A 27 -0.18 -0.47 1.08
CA TRP A 27 -1.04 -0.09 -0.02
C TRP A 27 -0.27 0.74 -1.05
N GLU A 28 0.42 1.79 -0.60
CA GLU A 28 1.21 2.66 -1.46
C GLU A 28 2.34 1.87 -2.15
N TRP A 29 3.01 0.99 -1.43
CA TRP A 29 4.08 0.17 -1.99
C TRP A 29 3.57 -0.77 -3.09
N LEU A 30 2.44 -1.44 -2.88
CA LEU A 30 1.77 -2.26 -3.89
C LEU A 30 1.31 -1.44 -5.08
N LEU A 31 0.76 -0.23 -4.84
CA LEU A 31 0.29 0.66 -5.88
C LEU A 31 1.44 1.08 -6.82
N VAL A 32 2.59 1.45 -6.25
CA VAL A 32 3.78 1.81 -7.02
C VAL A 32 4.34 0.63 -7.81
N ILE A 33 4.38 -0.57 -7.23
CA ILE A 33 4.83 -1.79 -7.93
C ILE A 33 3.92 -2.08 -9.13
N LEU A 34 2.60 -2.02 -8.93
CA LEU A 34 1.64 -2.25 -10.01
C LEU A 34 1.72 -1.16 -11.08
N ALA A 35 1.87 0.11 -10.70
CA ALA A 35 2.08 1.21 -11.65
C ALA A 35 3.35 0.98 -12.49
N ALA A 36 4.46 0.57 -11.86
CA ALA A 36 5.71 0.26 -12.54
C ALA A 36 5.59 -0.95 -13.47
N LEU A 37 4.90 -2.01 -13.04
CA LEU A 37 4.65 -3.21 -13.85
C LEU A 37 3.79 -2.86 -15.07
N VAL A 38 2.71 -2.11 -14.89
CA VAL A 38 1.85 -1.63 -15.98
C VAL A 38 2.63 -0.72 -16.93
N ALA A 39 3.43 0.21 -16.41
CA ALA A 39 4.31 1.05 -17.22
C ALA A 39 5.25 0.21 -18.09
N TRP A 40 5.92 -0.77 -17.48
CA TRP A 40 6.87 -1.63 -18.18
C TRP A 40 6.19 -2.52 -19.24
N GLN A 41 5.06 -3.13 -18.90
CA GLN A 41 4.33 -4.06 -19.77
C GLN A 41 3.67 -3.35 -20.97
N TYR A 42 3.17 -2.13 -20.78
CA TYR A 42 2.41 -1.40 -21.81
C TYR A 42 3.17 -0.26 -22.50
N ARG A 43 4.44 0.01 -22.14
CA ARG A 43 5.28 1.07 -22.74
C ARG A 43 5.37 1.07 -24.27
N THR A 44 5.25 -0.09 -24.91
CA THR A 44 5.29 -0.20 -26.39
C THR A 44 3.92 -0.42 -27.00
N ARG A 45 2.97 -1.02 -26.27
CA ARG A 45 1.70 -1.50 -26.80
C ARG A 45 0.60 -0.45 -26.78
N GLN A 46 0.62 0.48 -25.82
CA GLN A 46 -0.42 1.50 -25.64
C GLN A 46 0.17 2.87 -25.28
N ARG A 47 1.04 3.41 -26.14
CA ARG A 47 1.74 4.69 -25.90
C ARG A 47 0.82 5.89 -25.67
N GLU A 48 -0.37 5.87 -26.25
CA GLU A 48 -1.33 6.97 -26.13
C GLU A 48 -2.19 6.91 -24.87
N LEU A 49 -2.48 5.71 -24.36
CA LEU A 49 -3.30 5.52 -23.15
C LEU A 49 -2.44 5.56 -21.89
N LEU A 50 -1.17 5.12 -21.98
CA LEU A 50 -0.30 4.96 -20.82
C LEU A 50 -0.11 6.24 -19.99
N PRO A 51 0.06 7.45 -20.56
CA PRO A 51 0.17 8.68 -19.76
C PRO A 51 -1.06 8.92 -18.87
N TRP A 52 -2.25 8.64 -19.39
CA TRP A 52 -3.51 8.79 -18.64
C TRP A 52 -3.66 7.71 -17.57
N VAL A 53 -3.27 6.48 -17.87
CA VAL A 53 -3.22 5.40 -16.87
C VAL A 53 -2.29 5.79 -15.72
N LEU A 54 -1.07 6.24 -16.03
CA LEU A 54 -0.11 6.69 -15.02
C LEU A 54 -0.55 7.93 -14.25
N PHE A 55 -1.30 8.84 -14.90
CA PHE A 55 -1.93 9.97 -14.23
C PHE A 55 -2.93 9.51 -13.16
N VAL A 56 -3.79 8.53 -13.46
CA VAL A 56 -4.72 7.96 -12.48
C VAL A 56 -3.97 7.30 -11.33
N PHE A 57 -2.95 6.47 -11.61
CA PHE A 57 -2.10 5.89 -10.57
C PHE A 57 -1.45 6.96 -9.68
N SER A 58 -0.96 8.04 -10.28
CA SER A 58 -0.35 9.16 -9.56
C SER A 58 -1.36 9.92 -8.70
N ALA A 59 -2.60 10.12 -9.20
CA ALA A 59 -3.65 10.78 -8.44
C ALA A 59 -4.05 9.96 -7.19
N VAL A 60 -4.17 8.64 -7.35
CA VAL A 60 -4.45 7.71 -6.25
C VAL A 60 -3.28 7.72 -5.25
N SER A 61 -2.03 7.68 -5.73
CA SER A 61 -0.83 7.76 -4.90
C SER A 61 -0.78 9.06 -4.08
N VAL A 62 -1.01 10.22 -4.71
CA VAL A 62 -1.05 11.52 -4.02
C VAL A 62 -2.11 11.54 -2.92
N PHE A 63 -3.28 10.94 -3.14
CA PHE A 63 -4.31 10.81 -2.11
C PHE A 63 -3.80 10.02 -0.90
N PHE A 64 -3.23 8.82 -1.10
CA PHE A 64 -2.74 7.99 0.00
C PHE A 64 -1.52 8.59 0.70
N LEU A 65 -0.59 9.20 -0.05
CA LEU A 65 0.52 9.99 0.50
C LEU A 65 0.01 11.17 1.35
N GLY A 66 -1.06 11.83 0.92
CA GLY A 66 -1.72 12.89 1.69
C GLY A 66 -2.29 12.37 3.00
N VAL A 67 -3.01 11.24 2.97
CA VAL A 67 -3.54 10.59 4.18
C VAL A 67 -2.40 10.23 5.14
N MET A 68 -1.31 9.64 4.66
CA MET A 68 -0.15 9.33 5.49
C MET A 68 0.52 10.58 6.06
N SER A 69 0.58 11.67 5.30
CA SER A 69 1.25 12.90 5.74
C SER A 69 0.44 13.67 6.80
N PHE A 70 -0.88 13.69 6.67
CA PHE A 70 -1.76 14.52 7.51
C PHE A 70 -2.51 13.77 8.61
N ALA A 71 -2.87 12.50 8.39
CA ALA A 71 -3.74 11.76 9.30
C ALA A 71 -3.03 10.61 10.03
N SER A 72 -1.99 10.02 9.43
CA SER A 72 -1.38 8.79 9.95
C SER A 72 0.07 8.69 9.50
N ASN A 73 0.96 9.40 10.21
CA ASN A 73 2.38 9.44 9.86
C ASN A 73 3.12 8.18 10.38
N PRO A 74 3.51 7.24 9.51
CA PRO A 74 4.22 6.02 9.94
C PRO A 74 5.63 6.29 10.47
N PHE A 75 6.19 7.47 10.20
CA PHE A 75 7.55 7.87 10.57
C PHE A 75 7.57 8.76 11.82
N GLU A 76 6.44 8.92 12.51
CA GLU A 76 6.41 9.68 13.75
C GLU A 76 7.32 9.03 14.80
N ALA A 77 8.27 9.82 15.29
CA ALA A 77 9.24 9.34 16.27
C ALA A 77 8.55 9.12 17.62
N LEU A 78 8.68 7.90 18.15
CA LEU A 78 8.18 7.60 19.49
C LEU A 78 9.00 8.36 20.53
N SER A 79 8.35 9.23 21.29
CA SER A 79 8.95 9.94 22.43
C SER A 79 8.07 9.77 23.67
N PRO A 80 8.56 9.18 24.77
CA PRO A 80 9.89 8.57 24.93
C PRO A 80 10.03 7.28 24.12
N VAL A 81 11.24 7.02 23.61
CA VAL A 81 11.56 5.76 22.91
C VAL A 81 11.41 4.61 23.93
N PRO A 82 10.49 3.66 23.72
CA PRO A 82 10.32 2.53 24.63
C PRO A 82 11.60 1.68 24.70
N ALA A 83 12.01 1.25 25.89
CA ALA A 83 13.19 0.39 26.09
C ALA A 83 13.07 -0.98 25.41
N ASP A 84 11.84 -1.45 25.20
CA ASP A 84 11.44 -2.55 24.35
C ASP A 84 10.16 -2.09 23.63
N GLY A 85 9.95 -2.46 22.36
CA GLY A 85 8.78 -1.98 21.61
C GLY A 85 7.46 -2.33 22.30
N ARG A 86 6.38 -1.60 21.99
CA ARG A 86 5.12 -1.55 22.77
C ARG A 86 4.34 -2.88 22.88
N GLY A 87 4.90 -3.99 22.40
CA GLY A 87 4.23 -5.27 22.25
C GLY A 87 3.32 -5.28 21.03
N LEU A 88 3.07 -6.48 20.48
CA LEU A 88 2.05 -6.66 19.45
C LEU A 88 0.67 -6.44 20.09
N ASN A 89 -0.29 -5.87 19.35
CA ASN A 89 -1.69 -5.93 19.78
C ASN A 89 -2.08 -7.42 19.88
N PRO A 90 -2.70 -7.91 20.96
CA PRO A 90 -3.12 -9.31 21.10
C PRO A 90 -3.94 -9.84 19.91
N LEU A 91 -4.69 -8.96 19.22
CA LEU A 91 -5.43 -9.30 18.00
C LEU A 91 -4.54 -9.68 16.81
N LEU A 92 -3.28 -9.23 16.80
CA LEU A 92 -2.30 -9.50 15.74
C LEU A 92 -1.53 -10.81 15.97
N GLU A 93 -1.77 -11.50 17.07
CA GLU A 93 -1.22 -12.83 17.36
C GLU A 93 -2.02 -13.96 16.69
N ASP A 94 -3.20 -13.66 16.15
CA ASP A 94 -3.99 -14.63 15.38
C ASP A 94 -3.38 -14.89 14.00
N ALA A 95 -3.18 -16.17 13.66
CA ALA A 95 -2.62 -16.61 12.37
C ALA A 95 -3.45 -16.14 11.16
N ASN A 96 -4.75 -15.88 11.33
CA ASN A 96 -5.60 -15.30 10.28
C ASN A 96 -5.24 -13.85 9.96
N MET A 97 -4.74 -13.07 10.93
CA MET A 97 -4.25 -11.71 10.68
C MET A 97 -2.88 -11.68 9.98
N LEU A 98 -2.16 -12.82 9.90
CA LEU A 98 -0.89 -12.94 9.18
C LEU A 98 -1.08 -12.95 7.67
N THR A 99 -2.13 -13.62 7.18
CA THR A 99 -2.33 -13.92 5.75
C THR A 99 -3.43 -13.11 5.08
N HIS A 100 -4.51 -12.78 5.79
CA HIS A 100 -5.64 -12.06 5.20
C HIS A 100 -5.32 -10.65 4.70
N PRO A 101 -4.58 -9.80 5.45
CA PRO A 101 -4.39 -8.41 5.04
C PRO A 101 -3.62 -8.28 3.71
N PRO A 102 -2.47 -8.95 3.49
CA PRO A 102 -1.74 -8.81 2.22
C PRO A 102 -2.53 -9.26 1.00
N LEU A 103 -3.30 -10.36 1.11
CA LEU A 103 -4.10 -10.88 0.01
C LEU A 103 -5.24 -9.91 -0.36
N LEU A 104 -5.94 -9.38 0.64
CA LEU A 104 -7.02 -8.41 0.45
C LEU A 104 -6.50 -7.10 -0.13
N TYR A 105 -5.41 -6.56 0.41
CA TYR A 105 -4.81 -5.33 -0.10
C TYR A 105 -4.33 -5.50 -1.54
N THR A 106 -3.69 -6.61 -1.88
CA THR A 106 -3.28 -6.89 -3.27
C THR A 106 -4.49 -6.89 -4.21
N GLY A 107 -5.60 -7.52 -3.81
CA GLY A 107 -6.83 -7.52 -4.60
C GLY A 107 -7.41 -6.12 -4.82
N PHE A 108 -7.52 -5.32 -3.75
CA PHE A 108 -8.05 -3.95 -3.87
C PHE A 108 -7.14 -3.04 -4.69
N VAL A 109 -5.83 -3.07 -4.46
CA VAL A 109 -4.89 -2.25 -5.23
C VAL A 109 -4.89 -2.68 -6.70
N ALA A 110 -5.00 -3.98 -7.00
CA ALA A 110 -5.07 -4.50 -8.37
C ALA A 110 -6.30 -4.01 -9.15
N LEU A 111 -7.43 -3.74 -8.49
CA LEU A 111 -8.60 -3.12 -9.13
C LEU A 111 -8.32 -1.71 -9.67
N THR A 112 -7.26 -1.04 -9.20
CA THR A 112 -6.81 0.24 -9.74
C THR A 112 -6.39 0.11 -11.21
N VAL A 113 -5.89 -1.06 -11.63
CA VAL A 113 -5.43 -1.30 -13.01
C VAL A 113 -6.59 -1.14 -14.02
N PRO A 114 -7.67 -1.96 -13.99
CA PRO A 114 -8.78 -1.81 -14.93
C PRO A 114 -9.48 -0.46 -14.80
N TYR A 115 -9.56 0.10 -13.59
CA TYR A 115 -10.10 1.45 -13.38
C TYR A 115 -9.28 2.52 -14.14
N ALA A 116 -7.95 2.50 -14.01
CA ALA A 116 -7.08 3.44 -14.68
C ALA A 116 -7.17 3.32 -16.21
N PHE A 117 -7.26 2.10 -16.75
CA PHE A 117 -7.47 1.89 -18.18
C PHE A 117 -8.85 2.37 -18.66
N ALA A 118 -9.91 2.16 -17.88
CA ALA A 118 -11.24 2.65 -18.21
C ALA A 118 -11.29 4.19 -18.25
N ILE A 119 -10.69 4.86 -17.26
CA ILE A 119 -10.59 6.33 -17.25
C ILE A 119 -9.74 6.83 -18.42
N ALA A 120 -8.61 6.18 -18.71
CA ALA A 120 -7.77 6.55 -19.85
C ALA A 120 -8.52 6.41 -21.19
N ALA A 121 -9.29 5.33 -21.36
CA ALA A 121 -10.13 5.12 -22.54
C ALA A 121 -11.21 6.21 -22.68
N LEU A 122 -11.88 6.56 -21.58
CA LEU A 122 -12.89 7.63 -21.57
C LEU A 122 -12.29 8.99 -21.93
N VAL A 123 -11.13 9.35 -21.37
CA VAL A 123 -10.48 10.64 -21.62
C VAL A 123 -9.97 10.74 -23.07
N THR A 124 -9.48 9.64 -23.63
CA THR A 124 -8.96 9.62 -25.01
C THR A 124 -10.02 9.31 -26.08
N GLY A 125 -11.24 8.94 -25.68
CA GLY A 125 -12.30 8.50 -26.60
C GLY A 125 -12.03 7.16 -27.28
N LYS A 126 -11.16 6.32 -26.70
CA LYS A 126 -10.75 5.01 -27.24
C LYS A 126 -11.31 3.86 -26.41
N LEU A 127 -12.63 3.69 -26.46
CA LEU A 127 -13.37 2.57 -25.85
C LEU A 127 -13.13 1.25 -26.58
#